data_AF-W9RKW0-F1
#
_entry.id   AF-W9RKW0-F1
#
_cell.length_a   1.000
_cell.length_b   1.000
_cell.length_c   1.000
_cell.angle_alpha   90.00
_cell.angle_beta   90.00
_cell.angle_gamma   90.00
#
_symmetry.space_group_name_H-M   'P 1'
#
loop_
_entity.id
_entity.type
_entity.pdbx_description
1 polymer ?
#
loop_
_entity_poly.entity_id
_entity_poly.type
_entity_poly.pdbx_seq_one_letter_code
_entity_poly.pdbx_strand_id
1 'polypeptide(L)'
;MAVENYTFGPYKIDSKEVFYSTQLSYAAVNLRPLLPGHILFLREVKRFVDLTAEETSDLWITAQKVGRQLESYHKASSLTFAIQDGPQAGQTVPHVHIHIIPRKAGDFEKNDEIYDAIDDSEKEMKQKLELDKERKDRSLEEMAHEADEYRKLFNFFGFSSFRPYQKEVIEKILEKRDCLVVMATGSGKSLCYQVPPLVVGKTGVIVSPLISLMQDQVMALKQRGIKAEFLGSAQTDSSVQTKAEGGYFNILFMTPEKACLIPKSFWSNLLNVGICLFAVDEAHCISEWGHDFRVEYKQLDKLRSILYDVPFVALTATATEKVRHDIMSSLKMNAPYVSIGSFDRKNLFYGVKPFNRGQSSVDELVQEIMKFVASSGSTIVYCTTIKDVEQIFNSLLEVGIKAGIYHGQMGSKARAETHRMFVRDELQVMVATIAFGMGIDKPDIRQVIHYGCPKSLECYYQGSGRCGRDGIASVCWLYYTMSDFTKADFYCAESQTVSKSTKSCYGVFDGCKTLLRTDDLQEKLLASTFWGEFFS
;
A
#
# COMPACT_ATOMS: atom_id res chain seq x y z
N MET A 1 6.54 -18.20 -1.00
CA MET A 1 7.38 -19.40 -0.75
C MET A 1 8.36 -19.47 -1.90
N ALA A 2 9.66 -19.28 -1.64
CA ALA A 2 10.68 -19.28 -2.69
C ALA A 2 11.18 -20.72 -2.89
N VAL A 3 11.25 -21.16 -4.15
CA VAL A 3 11.89 -22.43 -4.52
C VAL A 3 13.40 -22.24 -4.37
N GLU A 4 14.03 -22.90 -3.40
CA GLU A 4 15.45 -22.71 -3.06
C GLU A 4 16.44 -23.44 -4.00
N ASN A 5 15.99 -23.95 -5.14
CA ASN A 5 16.81 -24.70 -6.09
C ASN A 5 16.76 -24.06 -7.49
N TYR A 6 17.63 -23.08 -7.74
CA TYR A 6 17.87 -22.53 -9.08
C TYR A 6 19.01 -23.30 -9.74
N THR A 7 18.85 -23.70 -11.01
CA THR A 7 19.83 -24.52 -11.74
C THR A 7 19.99 -24.11 -13.20
N PHE A 8 21.22 -24.12 -13.71
CA PHE A 8 21.52 -24.06 -15.13
C PHE A 8 22.12 -25.39 -15.57
N GLY A 9 21.25 -26.33 -15.93
CA GLY A 9 21.66 -27.70 -16.22
C GLY A 9 22.24 -28.37 -14.96
N PRO A 10 23.48 -28.88 -14.98
CA PRO A 10 24.08 -29.49 -13.79
C PRO A 10 24.58 -28.47 -12.74
N TYR A 11 24.61 -27.19 -13.07
CA TYR A 11 25.15 -26.15 -12.19
C TYR A 11 24.06 -25.55 -11.30
N LYS A 12 24.33 -25.42 -10.00
CA LYS A 12 23.46 -24.70 -9.07
C LYS A 12 23.73 -23.20 -9.19
N ILE A 13 22.69 -22.39 -9.39
CA ILE A 13 22.77 -20.94 -9.38
C ILE A 13 22.55 -20.46 -7.95
N ASP A 14 23.42 -19.58 -7.44
CA ASP A 14 23.19 -18.96 -6.14
C ASP A 14 21.98 -18.02 -6.22
N SER A 15 21.12 -18.05 -5.20
CA SER A 15 19.99 -17.12 -5.06
C SER A 15 20.38 -15.65 -5.23
N LYS A 16 21.62 -15.27 -4.89
CA LYS A 16 22.17 -13.93 -5.05
C LYS A 16 22.35 -13.51 -6.51
N GLU A 17 22.43 -14.45 -7.44
CA GLU A 17 22.55 -14.19 -8.89
C GLU A 17 21.18 -14.05 -9.57
N VAL A 18 20.10 -14.51 -8.91
CA VAL A 18 18.72 -14.42 -9.39
C VAL A 18 18.11 -13.09 -8.97
N PHE A 19 17.67 -12.29 -9.94
CA PHE A 19 17.12 -10.96 -9.69
C PHE A 19 15.61 -10.85 -9.90
N TYR A 20 14.98 -11.86 -10.50
CA TYR A 20 13.53 -11.93 -10.66
C TYR A 20 13.08 -13.40 -10.75
N SER A 21 11.93 -13.74 -10.17
CA SER A 21 11.38 -15.10 -10.22
C SER A 21 9.85 -15.10 -10.18
N THR A 22 9.23 -16.04 -10.88
CA THR A 22 7.82 -16.41 -10.76
C THR A 22 7.69 -17.76 -10.07
N GLN A 23 6.50 -18.36 -10.05
CA GLN A 23 6.34 -19.75 -9.60
C GLN A 23 6.92 -20.77 -10.60
N LEU A 24 7.08 -20.36 -11.87
CA LEU A 24 7.48 -21.26 -12.95
C LEU A 24 8.87 -20.94 -13.49
N SER A 25 9.26 -19.68 -13.60
CA SER A 25 10.50 -19.27 -14.26
C SER A 25 11.29 -18.26 -13.44
N TYR A 26 12.55 -18.03 -13.81
CA TYR A 26 13.40 -17.06 -13.11
C TYR A 26 14.46 -16.46 -14.01
N ALA A 27 14.87 -15.23 -13.69
CA ALA A 27 15.89 -14.45 -14.38
C ALA A 27 17.16 -14.38 -13.54
N ALA A 28 18.28 -14.79 -14.13
CA ALA A 28 19.60 -14.75 -13.53
C ALA A 28 20.57 -13.97 -14.41
N VAL A 29 21.54 -13.31 -13.79
CA VAL A 29 22.62 -12.67 -14.53
C VAL A 29 23.52 -13.72 -15.19
N ASN A 30 24.05 -13.46 -16.39
CA ASN A 30 24.81 -14.47 -17.14
C ASN A 30 26.28 -14.50 -16.69
N LEU A 31 26.85 -15.65 -16.33
CA LEU A 31 28.27 -15.75 -15.94
C LEU A 31 29.24 -15.13 -16.98
N ARG A 32 28.95 -15.30 -18.28
CA ARG A 32 29.71 -14.74 -19.40
C ARG A 32 28.82 -13.90 -20.32
N PRO A 33 28.60 -12.61 -19.99
CA PRO A 33 27.72 -11.76 -20.78
C PRO A 33 28.33 -11.44 -22.15
N LEU A 34 27.48 -11.32 -23.18
CA LEU A 34 27.89 -10.94 -24.54
C LEU A 34 28.03 -9.42 -24.65
N LEU A 35 27.12 -8.71 -23.99
CA LEU A 35 27.10 -7.27 -23.78
C LEU A 35 26.64 -6.99 -22.34
N PRO A 36 26.92 -5.80 -21.79
CA PRO A 36 26.33 -5.38 -20.52
C PRO A 36 24.80 -5.57 -20.52
N GLY A 37 24.27 -6.21 -19.47
CA GLY A 37 22.84 -6.54 -19.40
C GLY A 37 22.42 -7.84 -20.08
N HIS A 38 23.36 -8.64 -20.60
CA HIS A 38 23.05 -10.00 -21.05
C HIS A 38 22.67 -10.89 -19.84
N ILE A 39 21.42 -11.35 -19.83
CA ILE A 39 20.87 -12.21 -18.77
C ILE A 39 20.29 -13.50 -19.35
N LEU A 40 20.09 -14.47 -18.46
CA LEU A 40 19.44 -15.74 -18.75
C LEU A 40 18.08 -15.77 -18.08
N PHE A 41 17.07 -16.22 -18.81
CA PHE A 41 15.73 -16.47 -18.28
C PHE A 41 15.38 -17.94 -18.42
N LEU A 42 15.17 -18.64 -17.31
CA LEU A 42 15.27 -20.09 -17.22
C LEU A 42 13.94 -20.75 -16.84
N ARG A 43 13.71 -21.95 -17.40
CA ARG A 43 12.68 -22.90 -16.99
C ARG A 43 13.20 -24.33 -17.11
N GLU A 44 12.99 -25.16 -16.09
CA GLU A 44 13.41 -26.57 -16.07
C GLU A 44 12.50 -27.49 -16.91
N VAL A 45 12.39 -27.20 -18.21
CA VAL A 45 11.69 -28.03 -19.21
C VAL A 45 12.68 -28.32 -20.32
N LYS A 46 12.78 -29.56 -20.81
CA LYS A 46 13.87 -29.98 -21.72
C LYS A 46 13.86 -29.24 -23.05
N ARG A 47 12.70 -29.13 -23.68
CA ARG A 47 12.50 -28.51 -24.99
C ARG A 47 11.48 -27.40 -24.90
N PHE A 48 11.64 -26.37 -25.73
CA PHE A 48 10.68 -25.29 -25.84
C PHE A 48 9.30 -25.80 -26.30
N VAL A 49 9.29 -26.81 -27.17
CA VAL A 49 8.05 -27.46 -27.65
C VAL A 49 7.33 -28.28 -26.58
N ASP A 50 7.98 -28.58 -25.46
CA ASP A 50 7.40 -29.37 -24.36
C ASP A 50 6.67 -28.47 -23.33
N LEU A 51 6.71 -27.14 -23.50
CA LEU A 51 6.07 -26.21 -22.59
C LEU A 51 4.54 -26.32 -22.66
N THR A 52 3.90 -26.30 -21.49
CA THR A 52 2.43 -26.13 -21.41
C THR A 52 2.01 -24.71 -21.82
N ALA A 53 0.71 -24.50 -22.04
CA ALA A 53 0.18 -23.17 -22.37
C ALA A 53 0.44 -22.15 -21.24
N GLU A 54 0.34 -22.56 -19.98
CA GLU A 54 0.61 -21.71 -18.82
C GLU A 54 2.09 -21.35 -18.72
N GLU A 55 2.99 -22.33 -18.90
CA GLU A 55 4.44 -22.09 -18.89
C GLU A 55 4.90 -21.24 -20.07
N THR A 56 4.32 -21.45 -21.25
CA THR A 56 4.61 -20.62 -22.44
C THR A 56 4.20 -19.17 -22.19
N SER A 57 3.03 -18.96 -21.57
CA SER A 57 2.54 -17.63 -21.23
C SER A 57 3.41 -16.94 -20.19
N ASP A 58 3.73 -17.62 -19.08
CA ASP A 58 4.62 -17.12 -18.05
C ASP A 58 6.00 -16.77 -18.63
N LEU A 59 6.54 -17.64 -19.49
CA LEU A 59 7.85 -17.46 -20.10
C LEU A 59 7.92 -16.15 -20.92
N TRP A 60 6.96 -15.94 -21.84
CA TRP A 60 6.98 -14.78 -22.72
C TRP A 60 6.57 -13.48 -22.04
N ILE A 61 5.54 -13.50 -21.19
CA ILE A 61 5.09 -12.30 -20.46
C ILE A 61 6.20 -11.81 -19.54
N THR A 62 6.87 -12.75 -18.86
CA THR A 62 7.94 -12.38 -17.95
C THR A 62 9.19 -11.93 -18.70
N ALA A 63 9.58 -12.61 -19.78
CA ALA A 63 10.71 -12.18 -20.62
C ALA A 63 10.48 -10.76 -21.17
N GLN A 64 9.26 -10.43 -21.61
CA GLN A 64 8.89 -9.09 -22.05
C GLN A 64 9.02 -8.06 -20.91
N LYS A 65 8.54 -8.40 -19.71
CA LYS A 65 8.61 -7.52 -18.54
C LYS A 65 10.06 -7.25 -18.10
N VAL A 66 10.88 -8.29 -18.01
CA VAL A 66 12.30 -8.19 -17.67
C VAL A 66 13.05 -7.40 -18.74
N GLY A 67 12.82 -7.73 -20.01
CA GLY A 67 13.41 -7.04 -21.15
C GLY A 67 13.15 -5.53 -21.12
N ARG A 68 11.89 -5.10 -20.92
CA ARG A 68 11.55 -3.66 -20.87
C ARG A 68 12.31 -2.90 -19.79
N GLN A 69 12.49 -3.51 -18.61
CA GLN A 69 13.25 -2.88 -17.52
C GLN A 69 14.73 -2.77 -17.85
N LEU A 70 15.31 -3.82 -18.43
CA LEU A 70 16.72 -3.83 -18.83
C LEU A 70 17.00 -2.87 -19.99
N GLU A 71 16.10 -2.79 -20.97
CA GLU A 71 16.21 -1.84 -22.09
C GLU A 71 16.30 -0.40 -21.56
N SER A 72 15.40 -0.05 -20.63
CA SER A 72 15.39 1.26 -19.99
C SER A 72 16.63 1.51 -19.14
N TYR A 73 17.02 0.56 -18.28
CA TYR A 73 18.17 0.69 -17.38
C TYR A 73 19.49 0.87 -18.14
N HIS A 74 19.70 0.06 -19.19
CA HIS A 74 20.90 0.11 -20.01
C HIS A 74 20.90 1.23 -21.05
N LYS A 75 19.81 2.01 -21.16
CA LYS A 75 19.59 3.00 -22.23
C LYS A 75 19.76 2.38 -23.62
N ALA A 76 19.26 1.16 -23.78
CA ALA A 76 19.17 0.48 -25.06
C ALA A 76 17.97 1.00 -25.85
N SER A 77 17.97 0.76 -27.16
CA SER A 77 16.86 1.10 -28.07
C SER A 77 16.12 -0.13 -28.58
N SER A 78 16.63 -1.33 -28.29
CA SER A 78 16.07 -2.61 -28.71
C SER A 78 16.58 -3.75 -27.85
N LEU A 79 16.01 -4.94 -28.02
CA LEU A 79 16.38 -6.17 -27.31
C LEU A 79 16.52 -7.32 -28.30
N THR A 80 17.53 -8.17 -28.08
CA THR A 80 17.60 -9.50 -28.70
C THR A 80 17.05 -10.53 -27.73
N PHE A 81 16.09 -11.33 -28.19
CA PHE A 81 15.64 -12.56 -27.52
C PHE A 81 16.11 -13.75 -28.34
N ALA A 82 16.90 -14.66 -27.76
CA ALA A 82 17.37 -15.85 -28.44
C ALA A 82 17.07 -17.11 -27.63
N ILE A 83 16.60 -18.15 -28.32
CA ILE A 83 16.27 -19.47 -27.77
C ILE A 83 16.85 -20.52 -28.71
N GLN A 84 17.46 -21.55 -28.15
CA GLN A 84 17.90 -22.73 -28.89
C GLN A 84 17.07 -23.92 -28.42
N ASP A 85 16.31 -24.54 -29.33
CA ASP A 85 15.45 -25.67 -29.00
C ASP A 85 15.96 -26.96 -29.65
N GLY A 86 16.58 -27.80 -28.84
CA GLY A 86 17.17 -29.08 -29.23
C GLY A 86 18.68 -29.03 -29.47
N PRO A 87 19.39 -30.16 -29.28
CA PRO A 87 20.85 -30.21 -29.42
C PRO A 87 21.36 -29.76 -30.80
N GLN A 88 20.63 -30.12 -31.86
CA GLN A 88 20.98 -29.75 -33.24
C GLN A 88 20.79 -28.26 -33.53
N ALA A 89 19.93 -27.56 -32.77
CA ALA A 89 19.78 -26.10 -32.83
C ALA A 89 20.81 -25.37 -31.96
N GLY A 90 21.78 -26.09 -31.39
CA GLY A 90 22.82 -25.53 -30.53
C GLY A 90 22.49 -25.52 -29.04
N GLN A 91 21.38 -26.11 -28.60
CA GLN A 91 21.00 -26.16 -27.18
C GLN A 91 22.01 -27.01 -26.39
N THR A 92 22.99 -26.34 -25.78
CA THR A 92 24.08 -27.01 -25.03
C THR A 92 23.65 -27.51 -23.66
N VAL A 93 22.62 -26.88 -23.07
CA VAL A 93 22.10 -27.23 -21.75
C VAL A 93 20.68 -27.76 -21.89
N PRO A 94 20.35 -28.95 -21.34
CA PRO A 94 19.11 -29.68 -21.65
C PRO A 94 17.88 -29.13 -20.91
N HIS A 95 17.71 -27.82 -20.91
CA HIS A 95 16.50 -27.13 -20.47
C HIS A 95 16.30 -25.81 -21.25
N VAL A 96 15.07 -25.30 -21.24
CA VAL A 96 14.67 -24.06 -21.89
C VAL A 96 15.26 -22.87 -21.15
N HIS A 97 16.02 -22.07 -21.87
CA HIS A 97 16.44 -20.76 -21.42
C HIS A 97 16.41 -19.76 -22.57
N ILE A 98 16.06 -18.51 -22.24
CA ILE A 98 16.05 -17.39 -23.17
C ILE A 98 17.23 -16.48 -22.83
N HIS A 99 18.03 -16.15 -23.83
CA HIS A 99 19.00 -15.09 -23.75
C HIS A 99 18.30 -13.77 -24.04
N ILE A 100 18.40 -12.81 -23.11
CA ILE A 100 17.89 -11.45 -23.30
C ILE A 100 19.07 -10.49 -23.29
N ILE A 101 19.23 -9.72 -24.37
CA ILE A 101 20.38 -8.84 -24.57
C ILE A 101 19.88 -7.44 -24.97
N PRO A 102 20.07 -6.40 -24.14
CA PRO A 102 19.83 -5.02 -24.53
C PRO A 102 20.77 -4.58 -25.64
N ARG A 103 20.24 -3.87 -26.64
CA ARG A 103 20.96 -3.43 -27.85
C ARG A 103 20.89 -1.93 -28.06
N LYS A 104 22.04 -1.34 -28.43
CA LYS A 104 22.19 0.07 -28.81
C LYS A 104 22.51 0.18 -30.30
N ALA A 105 22.31 1.39 -30.85
CA ALA A 105 22.75 1.70 -32.21
C ALA A 105 24.27 1.46 -32.34
N GLY A 106 24.69 0.76 -33.40
CA GLY A 106 26.08 0.38 -33.65
C GLY A 106 26.52 -0.97 -33.06
N ASP A 107 25.68 -1.65 -32.25
CA ASP A 107 26.04 -2.97 -31.68
C ASP A 107 26.24 -4.05 -32.75
N PHE A 108 25.64 -3.89 -33.94
CA PHE A 108 25.79 -4.81 -35.07
C PHE A 108 26.92 -4.44 -36.03
N GLU A 109 27.34 -3.17 -36.07
CA GLU A 109 28.42 -2.68 -36.96
C GLU A 109 29.80 -3.30 -36.64
N LYS A 110 29.96 -3.89 -35.45
CA LYS A 110 31.15 -4.65 -35.04
C LYS A 110 30.90 -6.15 -34.81
N ASN A 111 29.67 -6.63 -34.94
CA ASN A 111 29.28 -8.00 -34.62
C ASN A 111 28.83 -8.84 -35.83
N ASP A 112 28.69 -8.24 -37.03
CA ASP A 112 28.31 -8.97 -38.25
C ASP A 112 29.34 -10.05 -38.63
N GLU A 113 30.62 -9.89 -38.26
CA GLU A 113 31.65 -10.92 -38.43
C GLU A 113 31.35 -12.24 -37.69
N ILE A 114 30.47 -12.22 -36.68
CA ILE A 114 30.11 -13.41 -35.90
C ILE A 114 29.01 -14.23 -36.58
N TYR A 115 28.11 -13.60 -37.33
CA TYR A 115 26.98 -14.27 -38.00
C TYR A 115 27.31 -14.63 -39.46
N ASP A 116 28.09 -13.81 -40.17
CA ASP A 116 28.57 -14.15 -41.51
C ASP A 116 29.52 -15.38 -41.48
N ALA A 117 30.27 -15.56 -40.38
CA ALA A 117 31.10 -16.74 -40.13
C ALA A 117 30.34 -18.02 -39.69
N ILE A 118 29.00 -17.98 -39.63
CA ILE A 118 28.15 -19.14 -39.32
C ILE A 118 27.66 -19.82 -40.61
N ASP A 119 27.54 -19.09 -41.73
CA ASP A 119 27.00 -19.63 -42.99
C ASP A 119 28.09 -20.24 -43.91
N ASP A 120 29.35 -19.81 -43.79
CA ASP A 120 30.44 -20.33 -44.61
C ASP A 120 31.16 -21.53 -43.95
N SER A 121 30.70 -22.72 -44.33
CA SER A 121 31.36 -24.04 -44.32
C SER A 121 32.64 -24.27 -43.47
N GLU A 122 32.48 -25.04 -42.39
CA GLU A 122 33.32 -26.18 -41.95
C GLU A 122 34.86 -26.10 -41.83
N LYS A 123 35.54 -24.96 -42.02
CA LYS A 123 37.01 -24.90 -41.93
C LYS A 123 37.56 -23.65 -41.24
N GLU A 124 37.16 -23.36 -40.00
CA GLU A 124 38.00 -22.55 -39.11
C GLU A 124 37.64 -22.67 -37.62
N MET A 125 37.73 -23.91 -37.10
CA MET A 125 37.59 -24.22 -35.67
C MET A 125 38.78 -23.71 -34.80
N LYS A 126 39.62 -22.79 -35.30
CA LYS A 126 40.79 -22.24 -34.58
C LYS A 126 40.65 -20.76 -34.18
N GLN A 127 39.91 -19.92 -34.92
CA GLN A 127 39.70 -18.52 -34.53
C GLN A 127 38.62 -18.36 -33.43
N LYS A 128 37.59 -19.21 -33.41
CA LYS A 128 36.57 -19.22 -32.33
C LYS A 128 37.14 -19.49 -30.93
N LEU A 129 38.33 -20.11 -30.84
CA LEU A 129 39.03 -20.37 -29.57
C LEU A 129 39.86 -19.18 -29.06
N GLU A 130 40.08 -18.13 -29.85
CA GLU A 130 40.85 -16.95 -29.41
C GLU A 130 39.96 -15.81 -28.90
N LEU A 131 38.81 -15.55 -29.54
CA LEU A 131 37.81 -14.59 -29.03
C LEU A 131 37.14 -15.04 -27.72
N ASP A 132 36.98 -16.34 -27.50
CA ASP A 132 36.41 -16.90 -26.27
C ASP A 132 37.44 -16.98 -25.12
N LYS A 133 38.75 -16.84 -25.43
CA LYS A 133 39.83 -16.75 -24.41
C LYS A 133 39.92 -15.38 -23.75
N GLU A 134 39.46 -14.32 -24.42
CA GLU A 134 39.50 -12.95 -23.87
C GLU A 134 38.30 -12.60 -22.98
N ARG A 135 37.21 -13.37 -23.06
CA ARG A 135 36.03 -13.17 -22.19
C ARG A 135 36.25 -13.84 -20.84
N LYS A 136 36.61 -13.02 -19.86
CA LYS A 136 36.80 -13.46 -18.47
C LYS A 136 35.45 -13.76 -17.80
N ASP A 137 35.39 -14.87 -17.08
CA ASP A 137 34.29 -15.17 -16.17
C ASP A 137 34.12 -14.07 -15.13
N ARG A 138 32.87 -13.69 -14.87
CA ARG A 138 32.56 -12.77 -13.78
C ARG A 138 32.70 -13.49 -12.45
N SER A 139 33.16 -12.76 -11.43
CA SER A 139 33.16 -13.26 -10.06
C SER A 139 31.72 -13.33 -9.51
N LEU A 140 31.52 -14.19 -8.52
CA LEU A 140 30.23 -14.30 -7.82
C LEU A 140 29.82 -12.98 -7.16
N GLU A 141 30.78 -12.17 -6.70
CA GLU A 141 30.50 -10.85 -6.11
C GLU A 141 29.99 -9.85 -7.16
N GLU A 142 30.61 -9.81 -8.34
CA GLU A 142 30.15 -8.96 -9.45
C GLU A 142 28.75 -9.36 -9.92
N MET A 143 28.49 -10.66 -10.03
CA MET A 143 27.17 -11.18 -10.41
C MET A 143 26.11 -10.86 -9.35
N ALA A 144 26.43 -11.06 -8.07
CA ALA A 144 25.52 -10.72 -6.98
C ALA A 144 25.20 -9.22 -6.92
N HIS A 145 26.21 -8.37 -7.18
CA HIS A 145 26.03 -6.92 -7.21
C HIS A 145 25.13 -6.48 -8.38
N GLU A 146 25.38 -6.98 -9.59
CA GLU A 146 24.53 -6.67 -10.76
C GLU A 146 23.09 -7.18 -10.56
N ALA A 147 22.92 -8.39 -10.02
CA ALA A 147 21.60 -8.92 -9.70
C ALA A 147 20.87 -8.04 -8.66
N ASP A 148 21.56 -7.48 -7.67
CA ASP A 148 20.95 -6.54 -6.71
C ASP A 148 20.49 -5.24 -7.38
N GLU A 149 21.29 -4.68 -8.29
CA GLU A 149 20.90 -3.53 -9.10
C GLU A 149 19.65 -3.83 -9.93
N TYR A 150 19.57 -5.01 -10.55
CA TYR A 150 18.39 -5.41 -11.30
C TYR A 150 17.17 -5.69 -10.43
N ARG A 151 17.31 -6.24 -9.21
CA ARG A 151 16.18 -6.41 -8.28
C ARG A 151 15.49 -5.09 -7.99
N LYS A 152 16.25 -3.99 -7.89
CA LYS A 152 15.70 -2.64 -7.66
C LYS A 152 14.77 -2.18 -8.79
N LEU A 153 14.97 -2.66 -10.02
CA LEU A 153 14.08 -2.38 -11.17
C LEU A 153 12.70 -3.01 -11.03
N PHE A 154 12.59 -4.08 -10.24
CA PHE A 154 11.34 -4.79 -10.01
C PHE A 154 10.72 -4.50 -8.64
N ASN A 155 11.43 -3.76 -7.78
CA ASN A 155 10.92 -3.26 -6.52
C ASN A 155 9.96 -2.09 -6.79
N PHE A 156 8.66 -2.37 -6.72
CA PHE A 156 7.64 -1.32 -6.77
C PHE A 156 7.71 -0.53 -5.46
N PHE A 157 8.23 0.71 -5.48
CA PHE A 157 8.21 1.62 -4.32
C PHE A 157 8.90 1.06 -3.05
N GLY A 158 9.86 0.15 -3.20
CA GLY A 158 10.49 -0.54 -2.05
C GLY A 158 9.69 -1.73 -1.50
N PHE A 159 8.64 -2.17 -2.19
CA PHE A 159 7.91 -3.39 -1.87
C PHE A 159 8.33 -4.54 -2.80
N SER A 160 8.65 -5.69 -2.22
CA SER A 160 9.02 -6.92 -2.94
C SER A 160 7.82 -7.62 -3.59
N SER A 161 6.59 -7.31 -3.15
CA SER A 161 5.36 -7.92 -3.67
C SER A 161 4.13 -7.08 -3.32
N PHE A 162 3.08 -7.17 -4.16
CA PHE A 162 1.76 -6.64 -3.82
C PHE A 162 1.11 -7.45 -2.70
N ARG A 163 0.43 -6.77 -1.78
CA ARG A 163 -0.49 -7.39 -0.82
C ARG A 163 -1.74 -7.91 -1.55
N PRO A 164 -2.52 -8.82 -0.94
CA PRO A 164 -3.76 -9.31 -1.53
C PRO A 164 -4.67 -8.17 -2.03
N TYR A 165 -5.38 -8.42 -3.13
CA TYR A 165 -6.29 -7.50 -3.83
C TYR A 165 -5.64 -6.28 -4.51
N GLN A 166 -4.45 -5.83 -4.08
CA GLN A 166 -3.82 -4.63 -4.65
C GLN A 166 -3.54 -4.76 -6.15
N LYS A 167 -2.95 -5.89 -6.57
CA LYS A 167 -2.62 -6.15 -7.98
C LYS A 167 -3.87 -6.11 -8.86
N GLU A 168 -4.91 -6.84 -8.46
CA GLU A 168 -6.17 -6.93 -9.22
C GLU A 168 -6.84 -5.55 -9.34
N VAL A 169 -6.90 -4.78 -8.25
CA VAL A 169 -7.42 -3.41 -8.28
C VAL A 169 -6.61 -2.52 -9.22
N ILE A 170 -5.28 -2.58 -9.17
CA ILE A 170 -4.40 -1.79 -10.06
C ILE A 170 -4.65 -2.17 -11.53
N GLU A 171 -4.74 -3.46 -11.84
CA GLU A 171 -5.05 -3.96 -13.19
C GLU A 171 -6.39 -3.42 -13.69
N LYS A 172 -7.45 -3.44 -12.86
CA LYS A 172 -8.76 -2.88 -13.21
C LYS A 172 -8.74 -1.37 -13.43
N ILE A 173 -7.96 -0.63 -12.65
CA ILE A 173 -7.76 0.80 -12.87
C ILE A 173 -7.03 1.05 -14.21
N LEU A 174 -6.02 0.24 -14.54
CA LEU A 174 -5.29 0.34 -15.80
C LEU A 174 -6.15 -0.05 -17.02
N GLU A 175 -7.14 -0.93 -16.84
CA GLU A 175 -8.21 -1.22 -17.80
C GLU A 175 -9.23 -0.06 -17.95
N LYS A 176 -9.02 1.08 -17.27
CA LYS A 176 -9.94 2.23 -17.18
C LYS A 176 -11.30 1.91 -16.57
N ARG A 177 -11.37 0.90 -15.70
CA ARG A 177 -12.60 0.55 -14.99
C ARG A 177 -12.70 1.30 -13.67
N ASP A 178 -13.89 1.82 -13.35
CA ASP A 178 -14.18 2.34 -12.02
C ASP A 178 -14.00 1.26 -10.97
N CYS A 179 -13.56 1.63 -9.77
CA CYS A 179 -13.27 0.67 -8.70
C CYS A 179 -13.78 1.19 -7.35
N LEU A 180 -14.51 0.34 -6.62
CA LEU A 180 -14.81 0.54 -5.20
C LEU A 180 -13.94 -0.42 -4.39
N VAL A 181 -13.05 0.13 -3.57
CA VAL A 181 -12.04 -0.61 -2.82
C VAL A 181 -12.32 -0.44 -1.33
N VAL A 182 -12.80 -1.52 -0.71
CA VAL A 182 -13.04 -1.59 0.74
C VAL A 182 -11.98 -2.50 1.34
N MET A 183 -11.00 -1.94 2.03
CA MET A 183 -9.92 -2.73 2.63
C MET A 183 -9.50 -2.14 3.98
N ALA A 184 -9.14 -2.99 4.94
CA ALA A 184 -8.71 -2.60 6.28
C ALA A 184 -7.72 -1.41 6.33
N THR A 185 -7.69 -0.67 7.43
CA THR A 185 -6.63 0.32 7.68
C THR A 185 -5.27 -0.37 7.66
N GLY A 186 -4.26 0.32 7.09
CA GLY A 186 -2.92 -0.26 6.94
C GLY A 186 -2.79 -1.40 5.92
N SER A 187 -3.84 -1.74 5.16
CA SER A 187 -3.77 -2.75 4.08
C SER A 187 -2.97 -2.29 2.84
N GLY A 188 -2.66 -0.99 2.75
CA GLY A 188 -1.95 -0.40 1.63
C GLY A 188 -2.85 0.11 0.51
N LYS A 189 -4.08 0.57 0.82
CA LYS A 189 -5.02 1.18 -0.16
C LYS A 189 -4.39 2.26 -1.04
N SER A 190 -3.50 3.07 -0.47
CA SER A 190 -2.85 4.17 -1.19
C SER A 190 -2.06 3.71 -2.41
N LEU A 191 -1.46 2.52 -2.34
CA LEU A 191 -0.71 1.97 -3.46
C LEU A 191 -1.60 1.75 -4.70
N CYS A 192 -2.89 1.43 -4.49
CA CYS A 192 -3.84 1.18 -5.58
C CYS A 192 -4.06 2.41 -6.47
N TYR A 193 -4.03 3.63 -5.91
CA TYR A 193 -4.15 4.87 -6.70
C TYR A 193 -2.79 5.52 -7.01
N GLN A 194 -1.72 5.18 -6.30
CA GLN A 194 -0.39 5.75 -6.53
C GLN A 194 0.37 5.06 -7.68
N VAL A 195 0.21 3.75 -7.87
CA VAL A 195 0.93 2.98 -8.91
C VAL A 195 0.45 3.32 -10.33
N PRO A 196 -0.87 3.31 -10.65
CA PRO A 196 -1.31 3.44 -12.03
C PRO A 196 -0.80 4.71 -12.75
N PRO A 197 -0.82 5.92 -12.14
CA PRO A 197 -0.29 7.13 -12.77
C PRO A 197 1.18 7.04 -13.21
N LEU A 198 1.99 6.29 -12.45
CA LEU A 198 3.40 6.08 -12.78
C LEU A 198 3.60 5.11 -13.93
N VAL A 199 2.75 4.08 -14.02
CA VAL A 199 2.80 3.09 -15.11
C VAL A 199 2.34 3.73 -16.43
N VAL A 200 1.30 4.56 -16.38
CA VAL A 200 0.71 5.20 -17.56
C VAL A 200 1.46 6.47 -17.98
N GLY A 201 2.20 7.11 -17.07
CA GLY A 201 2.87 8.38 -17.32
C GLY A 201 1.90 9.57 -17.42
N LYS A 202 0.77 9.51 -16.69
CA LYS A 202 -0.28 10.54 -16.64
C LYS A 202 -0.56 10.95 -15.19
N THR A 203 -1.28 12.05 -14.97
CA THR A 203 -1.59 12.53 -13.61
C THR A 203 -2.70 11.71 -12.96
N GLY A 204 -2.49 11.19 -11.75
CA GLY A 204 -3.54 10.71 -10.87
C GLY A 204 -4.02 11.84 -9.97
N VAL A 205 -5.33 12.10 -9.95
CA VAL A 205 -5.93 13.11 -9.06
C VAL A 205 -6.56 12.41 -7.86
N ILE A 206 -6.18 12.80 -6.64
CA ILE A 206 -6.64 12.18 -5.40
C ILE A 206 -7.37 13.24 -4.57
N VAL A 207 -8.65 12.99 -4.29
CA VAL A 207 -9.44 13.77 -3.33
C VAL A 207 -9.37 13.11 -1.97
N SER A 208 -8.93 13.84 -0.96
CA SER A 208 -8.81 13.34 0.43
C SER A 208 -9.29 14.42 1.41
N PRO A 209 -9.91 14.04 2.54
CA PRO A 209 -10.60 15.02 3.39
C PRO A 209 -9.65 15.86 4.25
N LEU A 210 -8.36 15.50 4.31
CA LEU A 210 -7.45 16.00 5.34
C LEU A 210 -6.13 16.47 4.76
N ILE A 211 -5.87 17.75 5.01
CA ILE A 211 -4.66 18.41 4.57
C ILE A 211 -3.40 17.75 5.15
N SER A 212 -3.41 17.35 6.44
CA SER A 212 -2.26 16.70 7.07
C SER A 212 -1.91 15.36 6.39
N LEU A 213 -2.91 14.52 6.12
CA LEU A 213 -2.71 13.24 5.43
C LEU A 213 -2.16 13.44 4.01
N MET A 214 -2.68 14.42 3.28
CA MET A 214 -2.18 14.75 1.95
C MET A 214 -0.72 15.23 2.01
N GLN A 215 -0.36 16.08 2.99
CA GLN A 215 1.00 16.57 3.17
C GLN A 215 1.99 15.44 3.46
N ASP A 216 1.62 14.50 4.34
CA ASP A 216 2.46 13.34 4.66
C ASP A 216 2.69 12.45 3.44
N GLN A 217 1.63 12.18 2.66
CA GLN A 217 1.76 11.39 1.42
C GLN A 217 2.60 12.12 0.36
N VAL A 218 2.39 13.42 0.16
CA VAL A 218 3.18 14.23 -0.78
C VAL A 218 4.66 14.22 -0.39
N MET A 219 4.97 14.39 0.91
CA MET A 219 6.34 14.35 1.40
C MET A 219 7.00 12.99 1.13
N ALA A 220 6.31 11.89 1.45
CA ALA A 220 6.81 10.54 1.21
C ALA A 220 7.03 10.24 -0.30
N LEU A 221 6.13 10.73 -1.16
CA LEU A 221 6.27 10.58 -2.62
C LEU A 221 7.45 11.40 -3.16
N LYS A 222 7.61 12.65 -2.73
CA LYS A 222 8.74 13.51 -3.12
C LYS A 222 10.09 12.91 -2.72
N GLN A 223 10.19 12.33 -1.53
CA GLN A 223 11.41 11.63 -1.07
C GLN A 223 11.79 10.44 -1.97
N ARG A 224 10.81 9.84 -2.65
CA ARG A 224 11.01 8.75 -3.63
C ARG A 224 11.24 9.25 -5.06
N GLY A 225 11.42 10.56 -5.25
CA GLY A 225 11.60 11.17 -6.57
C GLY A 225 10.33 11.29 -7.41
N ILE A 226 9.16 11.02 -6.83
CA ILE A 226 7.87 11.12 -7.53
C ILE A 226 7.38 12.55 -7.48
N LYS A 227 6.95 13.08 -8.63
CA LYS A 227 6.40 14.44 -8.73
C LYS A 227 4.99 14.43 -8.15
N ALA A 228 4.86 14.78 -6.88
CA ALA A 228 3.59 14.90 -6.20
C ALA A 228 3.42 16.29 -5.58
N GLU A 229 2.18 16.79 -5.53
CA GLU A 229 1.86 18.03 -4.83
C GLU A 229 0.40 18.04 -4.38
N PHE A 230 0.04 18.94 -3.47
CA PHE A 230 -1.35 19.19 -3.09
C PHE A 230 -1.84 20.58 -3.54
N LEU A 231 -3.12 20.66 -3.91
CA LEU A 231 -3.86 21.90 -4.14
C LEU A 231 -4.88 22.10 -3.02
N GLY A 232 -4.75 23.21 -2.30
CA GLY A 232 -5.64 23.56 -1.20
C GLY A 232 -5.31 24.92 -0.63
N SER A 233 -6.05 25.33 0.41
CA SER A 233 -5.82 26.60 1.11
C SER A 233 -4.44 26.72 1.76
N ALA A 234 -3.80 25.59 2.07
CA ALA A 234 -2.45 25.54 2.64
C ALA A 234 -1.32 25.65 1.59
N GLN A 235 -1.63 25.73 0.29
CA GLN A 235 -0.62 25.84 -0.77
C GLN A 235 -0.14 27.29 -0.90
N THR A 236 1.15 27.52 -0.71
CA THR A 236 1.77 28.86 -0.78
C THR A 236 2.40 29.17 -2.13
N ASP A 237 2.75 28.15 -2.92
CA ASP A 237 3.34 28.33 -4.25
C ASP A 237 2.24 28.47 -5.31
N SER A 238 2.10 29.69 -5.85
CA SER A 238 1.12 30.01 -6.89
C SER A 238 1.40 29.32 -8.22
N SER A 239 2.63 28.86 -8.48
CA SER A 239 3.00 28.16 -9.71
C SER A 239 2.45 26.73 -9.76
N VAL A 240 2.07 26.15 -8.62
CA VAL A 240 1.60 24.77 -8.53
C VAL A 240 0.35 24.54 -9.37
N GLN A 241 -0.58 25.50 -9.40
CA GLN A 241 -1.80 25.35 -10.19
C GLN A 241 -1.49 25.29 -11.70
N THR A 242 -0.66 26.20 -12.21
CA THR A 242 -0.24 26.20 -13.62
C THR A 242 0.54 24.93 -13.99
N LYS A 243 1.45 24.49 -13.11
CA LYS A 243 2.19 23.22 -13.29
C LYS A 243 1.25 22.01 -13.28
N ALA A 244 0.23 22.03 -12.43
CA ALA A 244 -0.77 20.99 -12.38
C ALA A 244 -1.59 20.95 -13.68
N GLU A 245 -2.07 22.09 -14.18
CA GLU A 245 -2.78 22.16 -15.48
C GLU A 245 -1.92 21.65 -16.64
N GLY A 246 -0.61 21.87 -16.59
CA GLY A 246 0.36 21.34 -17.56
C GLY A 246 0.76 19.86 -17.36
N GLY A 247 0.15 19.14 -16.42
CA GLY A 247 0.43 17.72 -16.15
C GLY A 247 1.83 17.43 -15.60
N TYR A 248 2.47 18.41 -14.94
CA TYR A 248 3.82 18.24 -14.40
C TYR A 248 3.90 17.17 -13.29
N PHE A 249 2.82 16.98 -12.54
CA PHE A 249 2.76 16.06 -11.40
C PHE A 249 2.23 14.70 -11.81
N ASN A 250 2.87 13.64 -11.31
CA ASN A 250 2.37 12.28 -11.39
C ASN A 250 1.13 12.09 -10.49
N ILE A 251 1.14 12.71 -9.31
CA ILE A 251 0.08 12.57 -8.31
C ILE A 251 -0.29 13.97 -7.79
N LEU A 252 -1.56 14.31 -7.87
CA LEU A 252 -2.08 15.60 -7.42
C LEU A 252 -3.17 15.39 -6.36
N PHE A 253 -2.88 15.81 -5.15
CA PHE A 253 -3.84 15.78 -4.04
C PHE A 253 -4.69 17.05 -4.00
N MET A 254 -5.95 16.94 -3.60
CA MET A 254 -6.80 18.10 -3.29
C MET A 254 -7.88 17.75 -2.28
N THR A 255 -8.39 18.76 -1.58
CA THR A 255 -9.56 18.60 -0.72
C THR A 255 -10.85 18.53 -1.55
N PRO A 256 -11.94 17.90 -1.07
CA PRO A 256 -13.21 17.87 -1.80
C PRO A 256 -13.77 19.29 -2.07
N GLU A 257 -13.59 20.22 -1.12
CA GLU A 257 -13.97 21.63 -1.30
C GLU A 257 -13.20 22.25 -2.48
N LYS A 258 -11.88 22.02 -2.54
CA LYS A 258 -11.05 22.55 -3.62
C LYS A 258 -11.41 21.93 -4.96
N ALA A 259 -11.67 20.62 -5.01
CA ALA A 259 -12.08 19.93 -6.24
C ALA A 259 -13.39 20.52 -6.82
N CYS A 260 -14.33 20.90 -5.95
CA CYS A 260 -15.60 21.51 -6.35
C CYS A 260 -15.46 23.01 -6.73
N LEU A 261 -14.54 23.74 -6.09
CA LEU A 261 -14.34 25.18 -6.33
C LEU A 261 -13.47 25.48 -7.56
N ILE A 262 -12.63 24.53 -7.98
CA ILE A 262 -11.76 24.71 -9.15
C ILE A 262 -12.61 24.90 -10.43
N PRO A 263 -12.27 25.87 -11.30
CA PRO A 263 -12.99 26.10 -12.55
C PRO A 263 -12.97 24.89 -13.49
N LYS A 264 -14.02 24.71 -14.29
CA LYS A 264 -14.09 23.65 -15.30
C LYS A 264 -12.91 23.68 -16.28
N SER A 265 -12.38 24.87 -16.60
CA SER A 265 -11.22 25.04 -17.48
C SER A 265 -9.97 24.32 -16.98
N PHE A 266 -9.73 24.28 -15.67
CA PHE A 266 -8.62 23.53 -15.08
C PHE A 266 -8.74 22.04 -15.40
N TRP A 267 -9.93 21.47 -15.18
CA TRP A 267 -10.20 20.06 -15.43
C TRP A 267 -10.06 19.72 -16.91
N SER A 268 -10.56 20.58 -17.80
CA SER A 268 -10.40 20.43 -19.25
C SER A 268 -8.93 20.49 -19.68
N ASN A 269 -8.16 21.44 -19.14
CA ASN A 269 -6.72 21.58 -19.44
C ASN A 269 -5.95 20.34 -19.00
N LEU A 270 -6.16 19.90 -17.76
CA LEU A 270 -5.50 18.72 -17.22
C LEU A 270 -5.92 17.44 -17.95
N LEU A 271 -7.19 17.31 -18.35
CA LEU A 271 -7.67 16.18 -19.14
C LEU A 271 -6.99 16.11 -20.51
N ASN A 272 -6.76 17.25 -21.16
CA ASN A 272 -6.06 17.33 -22.45
C ASN A 272 -4.60 16.85 -22.35
N VAL A 273 -3.93 17.12 -21.22
CA VAL A 273 -2.58 16.61 -20.97
C VAL A 273 -2.62 15.11 -20.61
N GLY A 274 -3.60 14.70 -19.80
CA GLY A 274 -3.90 13.31 -19.53
C GLY A 274 -4.06 13.03 -18.04
N ILE A 275 -5.25 12.55 -17.68
CA ILE A 275 -5.56 12.04 -16.34
C ILE A 275 -5.59 10.50 -16.40
N CYS A 276 -4.90 9.86 -15.46
CA CYS A 276 -4.89 8.41 -15.31
C CYS A 276 -6.13 7.90 -14.56
N LEU A 277 -6.48 8.56 -13.46
CA LEU A 277 -7.58 8.19 -12.58
C LEU A 277 -8.02 9.39 -11.73
N PHE A 278 -9.24 9.31 -11.21
CA PHE A 278 -9.77 10.20 -10.18
C PHE A 278 -10.09 9.38 -8.92
N ALA A 279 -9.24 9.46 -7.92
CA ALA A 279 -9.40 8.74 -6.66
C ALA A 279 -10.13 9.59 -5.63
N VAL A 280 -11.06 8.95 -4.90
CA VAL A 280 -11.79 9.51 -3.78
C VAL A 280 -11.43 8.69 -2.55
N ASP A 281 -10.51 9.22 -1.74
CA ASP A 281 -10.07 8.61 -0.50
C ASP A 281 -11.05 8.91 0.63
N GLU A 282 -11.13 8.00 1.60
CA GLU A 282 -12.16 7.98 2.65
C GLU A 282 -13.59 8.17 2.09
N ALA A 283 -13.91 7.44 1.02
CA ALA A 283 -15.17 7.59 0.28
C ALA A 283 -16.43 7.38 1.16
N HIS A 284 -16.31 6.76 2.33
CA HIS A 284 -17.42 6.64 3.28
C HIS A 284 -17.98 8.02 3.71
N CYS A 285 -17.21 9.10 3.61
CA CYS A 285 -17.65 10.47 3.87
C CYS A 285 -18.80 10.93 2.95
N ILE A 286 -19.03 10.26 1.82
CA ILE A 286 -20.16 10.54 0.91
C ILE A 286 -21.51 10.25 1.56
N SER A 287 -21.58 9.18 2.36
CA SER A 287 -22.84 8.68 2.89
C SER A 287 -23.16 9.32 4.23
N GLU A 288 -24.42 9.74 4.42
CA GLU A 288 -24.96 10.14 5.74
C GLU A 288 -25.10 8.94 6.71
N TRP A 289 -24.86 7.73 6.19
CA TRP A 289 -24.72 6.51 6.96
C TRP A 289 -23.25 6.20 7.29
N GLY A 290 -22.31 6.97 6.74
CA GLY A 290 -20.92 7.01 7.18
C GLY A 290 -20.76 7.81 8.48
N HIS A 291 -19.63 7.61 9.17
CA HIS A 291 -19.35 8.20 10.48
C HIS A 291 -18.70 9.61 10.42
N ASP A 292 -18.27 10.06 9.23
CA ASP A 292 -17.69 11.40 9.00
C ASP A 292 -18.28 12.02 7.71
N PHE A 293 -19.60 12.21 7.66
CA PHE A 293 -20.31 12.71 6.47
C PHE A 293 -19.84 14.13 6.09
N ARG A 294 -19.55 14.34 4.80
CA ARG A 294 -19.19 15.65 4.22
C ARG A 294 -19.96 15.92 2.93
N VAL A 295 -20.61 17.08 2.87
CA VAL A 295 -21.52 17.43 1.77
C VAL A 295 -20.78 17.58 0.43
N GLU A 296 -19.54 18.05 0.46
CA GLU A 296 -18.72 18.31 -0.73
C GLU A 296 -18.38 17.03 -1.49
N TYR A 297 -18.26 15.91 -0.79
CA TYR A 297 -18.03 14.60 -1.41
C TYR A 297 -19.20 14.19 -2.33
N LYS A 298 -20.45 14.53 -1.98
CA LYS A 298 -21.61 14.26 -2.83
C LYS A 298 -21.57 15.04 -4.14
N GLN A 299 -20.88 16.19 -4.17
CA GLN A 299 -20.82 17.07 -5.34
C GLN A 299 -19.74 16.67 -6.35
N LEU A 300 -18.88 15.70 -6.02
CA LEU A 300 -17.85 15.18 -6.92
C LEU A 300 -18.46 14.51 -8.17
N ASP A 301 -19.73 14.11 -8.10
CA ASP A 301 -20.52 13.59 -9.22
C ASP A 301 -20.57 14.53 -10.43
N LYS A 302 -20.49 15.85 -10.19
CA LYS A 302 -20.48 16.88 -11.23
C LYS A 302 -19.27 16.75 -12.15
N LEU A 303 -18.13 16.31 -11.61
CA LEU A 303 -16.90 16.11 -12.38
C LEU A 303 -17.03 14.95 -13.37
N ARG A 304 -17.99 14.03 -13.17
CA ARG A 304 -18.21 12.91 -14.07
C ARG A 304 -18.51 13.32 -15.51
N SER A 305 -19.24 14.43 -15.67
CA SER A 305 -19.56 15.01 -16.98
C SER A 305 -18.33 15.52 -17.75
N ILE A 306 -17.27 15.87 -17.03
CA ILE A 306 -16.02 16.40 -17.59
C ILE A 306 -15.02 15.25 -17.77
N LEU A 307 -14.92 14.36 -16.78
CA LEU A 307 -13.97 13.27 -16.68
C LEU A 307 -14.58 11.93 -17.13
N TYR A 308 -15.27 11.91 -18.27
CA TYR A 308 -16.11 10.77 -18.70
C TYR A 308 -15.32 9.47 -18.97
N ASP A 309 -14.09 9.57 -19.49
CA ASP A 309 -13.21 8.44 -19.83
C ASP A 309 -12.16 8.16 -18.72
N VAL A 310 -12.27 8.84 -17.58
CA VAL A 310 -11.34 8.68 -16.46
C VAL A 310 -11.98 7.75 -15.42
N PRO A 311 -11.29 6.68 -14.99
CA PRO A 311 -11.82 5.79 -13.96
C PRO A 311 -11.90 6.51 -12.61
N PHE A 312 -13.06 6.43 -11.97
CA PHE A 312 -13.28 6.87 -10.60
C PHE A 312 -12.96 5.71 -9.66
N VAL A 313 -12.08 5.97 -8.69
CA VAL A 313 -11.62 4.97 -7.73
C VAL A 313 -12.01 5.43 -6.33
N ALA A 314 -13.01 4.79 -5.73
CA ALA A 314 -13.44 5.09 -4.36
C ALA A 314 -12.74 4.14 -3.39
N LEU A 315 -12.05 4.67 -2.38
CA LEU A 315 -11.34 3.87 -1.39
C LEU A 315 -11.83 4.19 0.02
N THR A 316 -12.03 3.16 0.84
CA THR A 316 -12.41 3.32 2.25
C THR A 316 -11.96 2.14 3.09
N ALA A 317 -11.72 2.38 4.38
CA ALA A 317 -11.44 1.32 5.33
C ALA A 317 -12.67 0.51 5.74
N THR A 318 -13.82 1.18 5.81
CA THR A 318 -15.06 0.64 6.37
C THR A 318 -16.21 1.11 5.50
N ALA A 319 -17.02 0.18 4.98
CA ALA A 319 -18.25 0.51 4.27
C ALA A 319 -19.22 -0.68 4.31
N THR A 320 -20.34 -0.50 5.02
CA THR A 320 -21.47 -1.44 4.97
C THR A 320 -22.05 -1.50 3.56
N GLU A 321 -22.83 -2.53 3.25
CA GLU A 321 -23.53 -2.65 1.96
C GLU A 321 -24.25 -1.37 1.55
N LYS A 322 -24.98 -0.74 2.47
CA LYS A 322 -25.69 0.52 2.21
C LYS A 322 -24.73 1.67 1.88
N VAL A 323 -23.65 1.83 2.63
CA VAL A 323 -22.63 2.86 2.37
C VAL A 323 -21.96 2.63 1.01
N ARG A 324 -21.69 1.37 0.64
CA ARG A 324 -21.16 1.02 -0.68
C ARG A 324 -22.09 1.46 -1.81
N HIS A 325 -23.39 1.18 -1.69
CA HIS A 325 -24.40 1.62 -2.65
C HIS A 325 -24.48 3.14 -2.76
N ASP A 326 -24.46 3.86 -1.62
CA ASP A 326 -24.47 5.32 -1.60
C ASP A 326 -23.23 5.91 -2.31
N ILE A 327 -22.04 5.35 -2.07
CA ILE A 327 -20.80 5.77 -2.74
C ILE A 327 -20.93 5.60 -4.25
N MET A 328 -21.33 4.42 -4.70
CA MET A 328 -21.44 4.11 -6.14
C MET A 328 -22.48 5.00 -6.83
N SER A 329 -23.64 5.18 -6.19
CA SER A 329 -24.71 6.03 -6.72
C SER A 329 -24.29 7.50 -6.74
N SER A 330 -23.69 8.00 -5.66
CA SER A 330 -23.30 9.41 -5.57
C SER A 330 -22.21 9.75 -6.56
N LEU A 331 -21.19 8.92 -6.73
CA LEU A 331 -20.10 9.16 -7.70
C LEU A 331 -20.50 8.81 -9.14
N LYS A 332 -21.72 8.30 -9.36
CA LYS A 332 -22.21 7.82 -10.66
C LYS A 332 -21.24 6.81 -11.28
N MET A 333 -20.81 5.83 -10.48
CA MET A 333 -19.87 4.78 -10.89
C MET A 333 -20.53 3.87 -11.93
N ASN A 334 -19.82 3.59 -13.03
CA ASN A 334 -20.30 2.78 -14.14
C ASN A 334 -19.76 1.35 -14.01
N ALA A 335 -20.64 0.41 -13.63
CA ALA A 335 -20.32 -1.01 -13.44
C ALA A 335 -18.97 -1.25 -12.72
N PRO A 336 -18.75 -0.61 -11.55
CA PRO A 336 -17.44 -0.61 -10.92
C PRO A 336 -17.02 -2.02 -10.53
N TYR A 337 -15.73 -2.27 -10.57
CA TYR A 337 -15.15 -3.43 -9.92
C TYR A 337 -15.17 -3.21 -8.40
N VAL A 338 -15.83 -4.08 -7.65
CA VAL A 338 -15.96 -3.97 -6.20
C VAL A 338 -15.03 -4.97 -5.54
N SER A 339 -13.97 -4.46 -4.91
CA SER A 339 -13.01 -5.27 -4.15
C SER A 339 -13.24 -5.09 -2.66
N ILE A 340 -13.65 -6.15 -1.99
CA ILE A 340 -13.83 -6.18 -0.53
C ILE A 340 -12.74 -7.07 0.05
N GLY A 341 -11.76 -6.45 0.69
CA GLY A 341 -10.71 -7.15 1.41
C GLY A 341 -11.21 -7.65 2.76
N SER A 342 -10.45 -8.58 3.35
CA SER A 342 -10.70 -9.01 4.71
C SER A 342 -10.47 -7.85 5.70
N PHE A 343 -11.34 -7.77 6.70
CA PHE A 343 -11.19 -6.90 7.87
C PHE A 343 -10.37 -7.56 8.98
N ASP A 344 -10.00 -8.84 8.82
CA ASP A 344 -9.25 -9.58 9.82
C ASP A 344 -7.77 -9.19 9.84
N ARG A 345 -7.30 -8.81 11.03
CA ARG A 345 -5.91 -8.47 11.33
C ARG A 345 -5.38 -9.53 12.28
N LYS A 346 -4.91 -10.65 11.71
CA LYS A 346 -4.45 -11.84 12.46
C LYS A 346 -3.34 -11.58 13.49
N ASN A 347 -2.61 -10.48 13.34
CA ASN A 347 -1.56 -10.08 14.26
C ASN A 347 -2.06 -9.24 15.45
N LEU A 348 -3.35 -8.91 15.50
CA LEU A 348 -3.95 -8.11 16.57
C LEU A 348 -4.73 -9.00 17.53
N PHE A 349 -4.31 -8.98 18.79
CA PHE A 349 -5.12 -9.44 19.91
C PHE A 349 -6.07 -8.33 20.31
N TYR A 350 -7.34 -8.68 20.58
CA TYR A 350 -8.32 -7.73 21.08
C TYR A 350 -8.88 -8.22 22.41
N GLY A 351 -8.86 -7.36 23.42
CA GLY A 351 -9.36 -7.65 24.76
C GLY A 351 -10.26 -6.54 25.29
N VAL A 352 -11.14 -6.89 26.22
CA VAL A 352 -12.10 -5.98 26.84
C VAL A 352 -11.99 -6.07 28.35
N LYS A 353 -11.93 -4.93 29.04
CA LYS A 353 -11.86 -4.84 30.51
C LYS A 353 -12.91 -3.87 31.04
N PRO A 354 -13.66 -4.21 32.10
CA PRO A 354 -14.44 -3.22 32.83
C PRO A 354 -13.51 -2.29 33.63
N PHE A 355 -13.90 -1.03 33.81
CA PHE A 355 -13.18 -0.10 34.69
C PHE A 355 -14.12 0.85 35.41
N ASN A 356 -13.58 1.53 36.43
CA ASN A 356 -14.23 2.63 37.12
C ASN A 356 -13.48 3.93 36.85
N ARG A 357 -14.17 5.07 36.73
CA ARG A 357 -13.53 6.38 36.48
C ARG A 357 -12.83 6.98 37.72
N GLY A 358 -12.46 6.15 38.70
CA GLY A 358 -11.75 6.57 39.91
C GLY A 358 -10.23 6.55 39.72
N GLN A 359 -9.51 7.30 40.56
CA GLN A 359 -8.05 7.41 40.47
C GLN A 359 -7.35 6.05 40.54
N SER A 360 -7.82 5.14 41.41
CA SER A 360 -7.26 3.79 41.52
C SER A 360 -7.25 2.99 40.21
N SER A 361 -8.24 3.18 39.33
CA SER A 361 -8.28 2.51 38.02
C SER A 361 -7.37 3.18 37.00
N VAL A 362 -7.17 4.50 37.10
CA VAL A 362 -6.16 5.21 36.31
C VAL A 362 -4.76 4.76 36.71
N ASP A 363 -4.52 4.59 38.02
CA ASP A 363 -3.24 4.12 38.54
C ASP A 363 -2.96 2.69 38.05
N GLU A 364 -3.95 1.79 38.09
CA GLU A 364 -3.84 0.44 37.54
C GLU A 364 -3.52 0.44 36.04
N LEU A 365 -4.23 1.26 35.26
CA LEU A 365 -3.96 1.44 33.83
C LEU A 365 -2.54 1.93 33.58
N VAL A 366 -2.07 2.93 34.33
CA VAL A 366 -0.71 3.48 34.20
C VAL A 366 0.33 2.41 34.54
N GLN A 367 0.10 1.59 35.56
CA GLN A 367 0.99 0.47 35.89
C GLN A 367 1.02 -0.60 34.80
N GLU A 368 -0.11 -0.90 34.16
CA GLU A 368 -0.16 -1.81 33.00
C GLU A 368 0.60 -1.24 31.79
N ILE A 369 0.39 0.05 31.47
CA ILE A 369 1.14 0.74 30.41
C ILE A 369 2.64 0.77 30.72
N MET A 370 3.03 1.03 31.97
CA MET A 370 4.43 1.05 32.40
C MET A 370 5.11 -0.30 32.15
N LYS A 371 4.48 -1.39 32.58
CA LYS A 371 4.98 -2.76 32.36
C LYS A 371 5.10 -3.07 30.87
N PHE A 372 4.09 -2.67 30.10
CA PHE A 372 4.07 -2.90 28.66
C PHE A 372 5.20 -2.14 27.96
N VAL A 373 5.29 -0.82 28.18
CA VAL A 373 6.32 0.06 27.59
C VAL A 373 7.74 -0.37 27.98
N ALA A 374 7.94 -0.87 29.20
CA ALA A 374 9.22 -1.45 29.63
C ALA A 374 9.60 -2.73 28.86
N SER A 375 8.60 -3.49 28.40
CA SER A 375 8.78 -4.76 27.69
C SER A 375 8.75 -4.63 26.15
N SER A 376 8.05 -3.64 25.58
CA SER A 376 8.05 -3.34 24.14
C SER A 376 7.18 -2.13 23.74
N GLY A 377 7.69 -1.36 22.78
CA GLY A 377 6.96 -0.59 21.76
C GLY A 377 6.09 0.60 22.17
N SER A 378 5.69 1.39 21.17
CA SER A 378 4.87 2.58 21.39
C SER A 378 3.41 2.24 21.67
N THR A 379 2.77 3.06 22.51
CA THR A 379 1.38 2.89 22.93
C THR A 379 0.53 4.10 22.56
N ILE A 380 -0.70 3.87 22.10
CA ILE A 380 -1.71 4.92 21.96
C ILE A 380 -2.84 4.68 22.94
N VAL A 381 -3.24 5.71 23.69
CA VAL A 381 -4.40 5.70 24.58
C VAL A 381 -5.45 6.67 24.03
N TYR A 382 -6.56 6.13 23.54
CA TYR A 382 -7.71 6.89 23.07
C TYR A 382 -8.70 7.16 24.19
N CYS A 383 -8.89 8.43 24.53
CA CYS A 383 -9.82 8.87 25.55
C CYS A 383 -11.07 9.51 24.93
N THR A 384 -12.20 9.34 25.61
CA THR A 384 -13.48 9.95 25.21
C THR A 384 -13.53 11.46 25.39
N THR A 385 -12.83 12.00 26.40
CA THR A 385 -12.83 13.43 26.72
C THR A 385 -11.43 14.01 26.85
N ILE A 386 -11.29 15.33 26.67
CA ILE A 386 -10.02 16.06 26.86
C ILE A 386 -9.57 15.99 28.33
N LYS A 387 -10.53 16.02 29.28
CA LYS A 387 -10.23 15.86 30.71
C LYS A 387 -9.57 14.51 31.01
N ASP A 388 -10.07 13.44 30.41
CA ASP A 388 -9.47 12.10 30.55
C ASP A 388 -8.06 12.05 29.91
N VAL A 389 -7.84 12.76 28.78
CA VAL A 389 -6.51 12.89 28.17
C VAL A 389 -5.52 13.53 29.14
N GLU A 390 -5.89 14.68 29.71
CA GLU A 390 -5.03 15.41 30.65
C GLU A 390 -4.77 14.61 31.93
N GLN A 391 -5.79 13.95 32.48
CA GLN A 391 -5.66 13.13 33.69
C GLN A 391 -4.67 11.98 33.48
N ILE A 392 -4.88 11.16 32.44
CA ILE A 392 -4.01 10.02 32.15
C ILE A 392 -2.58 10.49 31.83
N PHE A 393 -2.45 11.58 31.07
CA PHE A 393 -1.14 12.15 30.76
C PHE A 393 -0.36 12.55 32.01
N ASN A 394 -1.00 13.26 32.95
CA ASN A 394 -0.34 13.68 34.19
C ASN A 394 0.10 12.47 35.02
N SER A 395 -0.75 11.45 35.16
CA SER A 395 -0.40 10.21 35.89
C SER A 395 0.73 9.42 35.20
N LEU A 396 0.83 9.45 33.87
CA LEU A 396 1.97 8.84 33.15
C LEU A 396 3.29 9.61 33.41
N LEU A 397 3.23 10.94 33.46
CA LEU A 397 4.41 11.77 33.76
C LEU A 397 4.93 11.57 35.18
N GLU A 398 4.03 11.42 36.17
CA GLU A 398 4.38 11.17 37.57
C GLU A 398 5.21 9.89 37.75
N VAL A 399 4.94 8.88 36.91
CA VAL A 399 5.66 7.59 36.91
C VAL A 399 6.90 7.62 35.98
N GLY A 400 7.17 8.77 35.34
CA GLY A 400 8.37 8.98 34.52
C GLY A 400 8.26 8.45 33.08
N ILE A 401 7.06 8.15 32.59
CA ILE A 401 6.85 7.71 31.21
C ILE A 401 6.90 8.91 30.26
N LYS A 402 7.66 8.79 29.16
CA LYS A 402 7.68 9.80 28.10
C LYS A 402 6.38 9.76 27.31
N ALA A 403 5.39 10.54 27.76
CA ALA A 403 4.10 10.65 27.12
C ALA A 403 3.93 11.99 26.39
N GLY A 404 3.03 12.04 25.41
CA GLY A 404 2.51 13.27 24.81
C GLY A 404 0.99 13.26 24.74
N ILE A 405 0.39 14.43 24.50
CA ILE A 405 -1.06 14.58 24.34
C ILE A 405 -1.45 15.00 22.94
N TYR A 406 -2.63 14.58 22.49
CA TYR A 406 -3.20 15.06 21.24
C TYR A 406 -4.73 15.21 21.30
N HIS A 407 -5.23 16.44 21.20
CA HIS A 407 -6.66 16.72 21.13
C HIS A 407 -6.98 17.98 20.31
N GLY A 408 -8.25 18.15 19.94
CA GLY A 408 -8.69 19.20 19.02
C GLY A 408 -8.55 20.65 19.51
N GLN A 409 -8.38 20.86 20.81
CA GLN A 409 -8.16 22.20 21.39
C GLN A 409 -6.69 22.65 21.37
N MET A 410 -5.77 21.77 20.98
CA MET A 410 -4.35 22.12 20.87
C MET A 410 -4.08 22.96 19.62
N GLY A 411 -3.17 23.93 19.75
CA GLY A 411 -2.67 24.71 18.62
C GLY A 411 -2.04 23.84 17.54
N SER A 412 -2.18 24.22 16.26
CA SER A 412 -1.69 23.45 15.11
C SER A 412 -0.19 23.09 15.22
N LYS A 413 0.65 24.03 15.66
CA LYS A 413 2.09 23.81 15.88
C LYS A 413 2.36 22.74 16.95
N ALA A 414 1.65 22.79 18.08
CA ALA A 414 1.82 21.84 19.17
C ALA A 414 1.38 20.41 18.76
N ARG A 415 0.29 20.30 17.99
CA ARG A 415 -0.15 19.02 17.41
C ARG A 415 0.88 18.43 16.47
N ALA A 416 1.41 19.24 15.56
CA ALA A 416 2.43 18.81 14.59
C ALA A 416 3.71 18.34 15.30
N GLU A 417 4.16 19.08 16.31
CA GLU A 417 5.35 18.72 17.07
C GLU A 417 5.17 17.43 17.88
N THR A 418 4.06 17.31 18.61
CA THR A 418 3.78 16.10 19.41
C THR A 418 3.63 14.85 18.52
N HIS A 419 2.99 15.00 17.36
CA HIS A 419 2.93 13.95 16.34
C HIS A 419 4.34 13.56 15.86
N ARG A 420 5.18 14.54 15.51
CA ARG A 420 6.56 14.32 15.07
C ARG A 420 7.38 13.56 16.12
N MET A 421 7.30 13.97 17.37
CA MET A 421 8.02 13.35 18.49
C MET A 421 7.61 11.87 18.68
N PHE A 422 6.32 11.57 18.59
CA PHE A 422 5.83 10.19 18.69
C PHE A 422 6.25 9.31 17.51
N VAL A 423 6.21 9.85 16.29
CA VAL A 423 6.66 9.11 15.10
C VAL A 423 8.17 8.79 15.17
N ARG A 424 8.97 9.65 15.79
CA ARG A 424 10.43 9.50 15.95
C ARG A 424 10.86 8.76 17.22
N ASP A 425 9.93 8.12 17.94
CA ASP A 425 10.20 7.40 19.20
C ASP A 425 10.79 8.29 20.31
N GLU A 426 10.63 9.61 20.21
CA GLU A 426 10.96 10.54 21.30
C GLU A 426 9.93 10.43 22.44
N LEU A 427 8.70 9.98 22.10
CA LEU A 427 7.62 9.67 23.04
C LEU A 427 7.24 8.19 22.94
N GLN A 428 7.08 7.54 24.08
CA GLN A 428 6.67 6.14 24.17
C GLN A 428 5.14 5.98 24.14
N VAL A 429 4.42 6.95 24.71
CA VAL A 429 2.96 6.91 24.84
C VAL A 429 2.33 8.16 24.23
N MET A 430 1.29 7.99 23.42
CA MET A 430 0.43 9.08 23.00
C MET A 430 -0.94 8.94 23.67
N VAL A 431 -1.34 9.95 24.45
CA VAL A 431 -2.69 10.04 25.02
C VAL A 431 -3.51 11.01 24.19
N ALA A 432 -4.62 10.57 23.63
CA ALA A 432 -5.31 11.37 22.64
C ALA A 432 -6.82 11.16 22.59
N THR A 433 -7.53 12.12 22.01
CA THR A 433 -8.90 11.87 21.54
C THR A 433 -8.88 11.27 20.13
N ILE A 434 -10.06 10.91 19.59
CA ILE A 434 -10.22 10.42 18.21
C ILE A 434 -9.62 11.39 17.16
N ALA A 435 -9.40 12.66 17.51
CA ALA A 435 -8.69 13.62 16.68
C ALA A 435 -7.27 13.17 16.30
N PHE A 436 -6.62 12.33 17.11
CA PHE A 436 -5.34 11.71 16.80
C PHE A 436 -5.56 10.42 16.02
N GLY A 437 -5.95 10.54 14.78
CA GLY A 437 -6.24 9.36 13.99
C GLY A 437 -5.73 9.52 12.58
N MET A 438 -6.43 10.31 11.82
CA MET A 438 -6.29 10.27 10.38
C MET A 438 -4.86 10.69 9.94
N GLY A 439 -4.10 9.74 9.40
CA GLY A 439 -2.76 9.93 8.85
C GLY A 439 -1.56 9.47 9.67
N ILE A 440 -1.73 8.93 10.88
CA ILE A 440 -0.61 8.28 11.58
C ILE A 440 -0.20 7.01 10.82
N ASP A 441 1.06 6.96 10.38
CA ASP A 441 1.69 5.81 9.74
C ASP A 441 2.99 5.41 10.46
N LYS A 442 2.85 5.03 11.74
CA LYS A 442 3.92 4.42 12.52
C LYS A 442 3.75 2.89 12.50
N PRO A 443 4.68 2.11 11.92
CA PRO A 443 4.51 0.68 11.70
C PRO A 443 4.48 -0.14 13.01
N ASP A 444 5.15 0.36 14.03
CA ASP A 444 5.60 -0.35 15.22
C ASP A 444 4.81 0.00 16.50
N ILE A 445 3.56 0.44 16.37
CA ILE A 445 2.66 0.62 17.52
C ILE A 445 2.29 -0.76 18.07
N ARG A 446 2.68 -1.04 19.32
CA ARG A 446 2.51 -2.36 19.97
C ARG A 446 1.23 -2.48 20.79
N GLN A 447 0.72 -1.37 21.30
CA GLN A 447 -0.51 -1.35 22.08
C GLN A 447 -1.41 -0.17 21.70
N VAL A 448 -2.71 -0.44 21.59
CA VAL A 448 -3.75 0.58 21.52
C VAL A 448 -4.76 0.34 22.64
N ILE A 449 -5.04 1.35 23.44
CA ILE A 449 -6.01 1.30 24.53
C ILE A 449 -7.12 2.29 24.22
N HIS A 450 -8.38 1.86 24.29
CA HIS A 450 -9.53 2.75 24.29
C HIS A 450 -10.01 2.89 25.74
N TYR A 451 -9.80 4.08 26.31
CA TYR A 451 -10.27 4.45 27.64
C TYR A 451 -11.65 5.10 27.56
N GLY A 452 -12.66 4.26 27.75
CA GLY A 452 -14.07 4.57 27.53
C GLY A 452 -14.57 4.08 26.18
N CYS A 453 -15.89 3.89 26.08
CA CYS A 453 -16.51 3.38 24.86
C CYS A 453 -16.36 4.36 23.69
N PRO A 454 -15.82 3.93 22.53
CA PRO A 454 -15.84 4.71 21.30
C PRO A 454 -17.26 5.04 20.85
N LYS A 455 -17.40 6.12 20.07
CA LYS A 455 -18.71 6.59 19.56
C LYS A 455 -19.37 5.61 18.59
N SER A 456 -18.57 4.80 17.91
CA SER A 456 -19.04 3.77 16.97
C SER A 456 -18.01 2.66 16.83
N LEU A 457 -18.44 1.55 16.24
CA LEU A 457 -17.57 0.41 15.97
C LEU A 457 -16.49 0.75 14.92
N GLU A 458 -16.82 1.58 13.93
CA GLU A 458 -15.87 2.07 12.92
C GLU A 458 -14.74 2.88 13.57
N CYS A 459 -15.07 3.75 14.52
CA CYS A 459 -14.06 4.49 15.27
C CYS A 459 -13.13 3.53 16.05
N TYR A 460 -13.69 2.51 16.69
CA TYR A 460 -12.89 1.49 17.38
C TYR A 460 -11.98 0.72 16.43
N TYR A 461 -12.51 0.28 15.29
CA TYR A 461 -11.75 -0.46 14.27
C TYR A 461 -10.64 0.40 13.65
N GLN A 462 -10.92 1.66 13.31
CA GLN A 462 -9.90 2.56 12.78
C GLN A 462 -8.81 2.91 13.81
N GLY A 463 -9.19 3.10 15.08
CA GLY A 463 -8.27 3.37 16.18
C GLY A 463 -7.35 2.17 16.45
N SER A 464 -7.94 0.98 16.62
CA SER A 464 -7.21 -0.28 16.86
C SER A 464 -6.35 -0.72 15.67
N GLY A 465 -6.81 -0.50 14.43
CA GLY A 465 -6.08 -0.84 13.20
C GLY A 465 -4.79 -0.02 12.95
N ARG A 466 -4.44 0.89 13.86
CA ARG A 466 -3.12 1.55 13.89
C ARG A 466 -2.04 0.67 14.51
N CYS A 467 -2.45 -0.28 15.33
CA CYS A 467 -1.57 -1.22 15.99
C CYS A 467 -1.00 -2.22 14.96
N GLY A 468 0.26 -2.64 15.14
CA GLY A 468 0.78 -3.82 14.43
C GLY A 468 0.93 -3.68 12.91
N ARG A 469 1.22 -2.49 12.37
CA ARG A 469 1.23 -2.28 10.91
C ARG A 469 2.40 -2.99 10.19
N ASP A 470 3.48 -3.26 10.92
CA ASP A 470 4.59 -4.16 10.56
C ASP A 470 4.20 -5.66 10.49
N GLY A 471 3.02 -6.03 10.97
CA GLY A 471 2.54 -7.41 11.00
C GLY A 471 2.97 -8.21 12.24
N ILE A 472 3.68 -7.57 13.20
CA ILE A 472 4.09 -8.20 14.46
C ILE A 472 2.88 -8.24 15.41
N ALA A 473 2.90 -9.22 16.33
CA ALA A 473 1.89 -9.37 17.37
C ALA A 473 1.74 -8.09 18.20
N SER A 474 0.50 -7.66 18.36
CA SER A 474 0.13 -6.35 18.91
C SER A 474 -1.20 -6.47 19.66
N VAL A 475 -1.43 -5.64 20.67
CA VAL A 475 -2.59 -5.77 21.57
C VAL A 475 -3.50 -4.53 21.55
N CYS A 476 -4.80 -4.75 21.50
CA CYS A 476 -5.83 -3.73 21.50
C CYS A 476 -6.78 -3.95 22.68
N TRP A 477 -6.82 -3.02 23.63
CA TRP A 477 -7.69 -3.10 24.81
C TRP A 477 -8.83 -2.08 24.73
N LEU A 478 -10.03 -2.50 25.11
CA LEU A 478 -11.19 -1.63 25.33
C LEU A 478 -11.54 -1.62 26.83
N TYR A 479 -11.37 -0.47 27.47
CA TYR A 479 -11.82 -0.23 28.84
C TYR A 479 -13.20 0.43 28.79
N TYR A 480 -14.19 -0.17 29.42
CA TYR A 480 -15.56 0.36 29.44
C TYR A 480 -16.13 0.46 30.87
N THR A 481 -17.01 1.43 31.08
CA THR A 481 -17.86 1.50 32.28
C THR A 481 -19.33 1.53 31.87
N MET A 482 -20.22 0.98 32.71
CA MET A 482 -21.65 0.97 32.43
C MET A 482 -22.23 2.39 32.24
N SER A 483 -21.64 3.38 32.90
CA SER A 483 -22.04 4.79 32.79
C SER A 483 -21.70 5.43 31.44
N ASP A 484 -20.78 4.86 30.66
CA ASP A 484 -20.47 5.36 29.31
C ASP A 484 -21.66 5.13 28.37
N PHE A 485 -22.43 4.04 28.57
CA PHE A 485 -23.61 3.76 27.76
C PHE A 485 -24.76 4.73 28.06
N THR A 486 -24.95 5.12 29.33
CA THR A 486 -25.97 6.09 29.71
C THR A 486 -25.69 7.48 29.11
N LYS A 487 -24.40 7.87 29.02
CA LYS A 487 -23.98 9.12 28.36
C LYS A 487 -24.16 9.05 26.84
N ALA A 488 -23.86 7.91 26.22
CA ALA A 488 -24.13 7.68 24.81
C ALA A 488 -25.63 7.84 24.51
N ASP A 489 -26.50 7.28 25.35
CA ASP A 489 -27.96 7.45 25.20
C ASP A 489 -28.38 8.92 25.34
N PHE A 490 -27.79 9.67 26.29
CA PHE A 490 -28.09 11.10 26.51
C PHE A 490 -27.65 12.01 25.35
N TYR A 491 -26.41 11.90 24.86
CA TYR A 491 -25.93 12.69 23.71
C TYR A 491 -26.72 12.44 22.42
N CYS A 492 -27.46 11.35 22.38
CA CYS A 492 -28.22 10.92 21.23
C CYS A 492 -29.69 11.29 21.30
N ALA A 493 -30.21 11.54 22.50
CA ALA A 493 -31.54 12.12 22.71
C ALA A 493 -31.62 13.60 22.25
N GLU A 494 -30.50 14.34 22.28
CA GLU A 494 -30.44 15.74 21.80
C GLU A 494 -30.31 15.85 20.27
N SER A 495 -29.88 14.80 19.58
CA SER A 495 -29.84 14.76 18.11
C SER A 495 -31.17 14.22 17.55
N GLN A 496 -31.90 15.02 16.77
CA GLN A 496 -33.20 14.64 16.14
C GLN A 496 -33.15 13.42 15.19
N THR A 497 -32.01 12.75 15.05
CA THR A 497 -31.85 11.48 14.31
C THR A 497 -32.03 10.27 15.24
N VAL A 498 -33.26 10.11 15.70
CA VAL A 498 -33.72 9.01 16.57
C VAL A 498 -33.56 7.66 15.84
N SER A 499 -32.47 6.92 16.13
CA SER A 499 -32.30 5.45 16.03
C SER A 499 -30.85 4.97 15.84
N LYS A 500 -29.92 5.85 15.43
CA LYS A 500 -28.60 5.43 14.87
C LYS A 500 -27.52 5.09 15.89
N SER A 501 -27.44 5.82 16.98
CA SER A 501 -26.33 5.73 17.95
C SER A 501 -26.57 4.73 19.07
N THR A 502 -27.82 4.59 19.51
CA THR A 502 -28.25 3.54 20.45
C THR A 502 -27.93 2.17 19.85
N LYS A 503 -28.26 1.89 18.58
CA LYS A 503 -27.87 0.63 17.91
C LYS A 503 -26.36 0.46 17.69
N SER A 504 -25.58 1.55 17.58
CA SER A 504 -24.13 1.49 17.33
C SER A 504 -23.33 1.20 18.61
N CYS A 505 -23.61 1.91 19.70
CA CYS A 505 -23.02 1.63 21.01
C CYS A 505 -23.52 0.29 21.57
N TYR A 506 -24.81 -0.03 21.38
CA TYR A 506 -25.31 -1.38 21.65
C TYR A 506 -24.71 -2.40 20.68
N GLY A 507 -24.37 -2.11 19.43
CA GLY A 507 -23.73 -3.07 18.51
C GLY A 507 -22.29 -3.41 18.89
N VAL A 508 -21.50 -2.43 19.35
CA VAL A 508 -20.21 -2.67 20.00
C VAL A 508 -20.40 -3.57 21.23
N PHE A 509 -21.44 -3.31 22.02
CA PHE A 509 -21.75 -4.04 23.25
C PHE A 509 -22.43 -5.40 23.04
N ASP A 510 -23.26 -5.61 22.02
CA ASP A 510 -23.98 -6.86 21.70
C ASP A 510 -23.04 -7.80 20.94
N GLY A 511 -22.15 -7.23 20.13
CA GLY A 511 -20.92 -7.90 19.68
C GLY A 511 -20.09 -8.40 20.85
N CYS A 512 -19.72 -7.48 21.77
CA CYS A 512 -18.97 -7.85 22.98
C CYS A 512 -19.75 -8.76 23.94
N LYS A 513 -21.09 -8.68 24.04
CA LYS A 513 -21.95 -9.50 24.92
C LYS A 513 -22.17 -10.90 24.36
N THR A 514 -22.31 -11.03 23.04
CA THR A 514 -22.36 -12.34 22.36
C THR A 514 -21.04 -13.07 22.57
N LEU A 515 -19.92 -12.34 22.63
CA LEU A 515 -18.58 -12.83 22.98
C LEU A 515 -18.40 -13.13 24.49
N LEU A 516 -19.12 -12.45 25.39
CA LEU A 516 -19.03 -12.62 26.85
C LEU A 516 -20.01 -13.66 27.43
N ARG A 517 -20.96 -14.19 26.63
CA ARG A 517 -21.98 -15.16 27.10
C ARG A 517 -21.55 -16.63 27.01
N THR A 518 -20.38 -16.95 26.46
CA THR A 518 -19.79 -18.29 26.54
C THR A 518 -18.81 -18.33 27.70
N ASP A 519 -19.20 -18.99 28.79
CA ASP A 519 -18.48 -19.15 30.06
C ASP A 519 -17.14 -19.92 30.00
N ASP A 520 -16.41 -19.93 28.87
CA ASP A 520 -15.12 -20.61 28.77
C ASP A 520 -14.05 -19.77 28.04
N LEU A 521 -13.12 -19.27 28.86
CA LEU A 521 -11.91 -18.46 28.60
C LEU A 521 -12.09 -16.95 28.35
N GLN A 522 -11.57 -16.17 29.30
CA GLN A 522 -11.34 -14.70 29.30
C GLN A 522 -10.42 -14.17 28.16
N GLU A 523 -10.20 -14.90 27.06
CA GLU A 523 -9.16 -14.60 26.07
C GLU A 523 -9.54 -14.81 24.59
N LYS A 524 -10.83 -14.87 24.23
CA LYS A 524 -11.21 -15.23 22.84
C LYS A 524 -11.56 -14.06 21.88
N LEU A 525 -10.80 -14.09 20.79
CA LEU A 525 -10.93 -13.53 19.43
C LEU A 525 -12.21 -12.73 19.07
N LEU A 526 -12.02 -11.43 18.81
CA LEU A 526 -13.02 -10.53 18.21
C LEU A 526 -13.14 -10.63 16.67
N ALA A 527 -12.29 -11.39 15.97
CA ALA A 527 -11.85 -10.94 14.66
C ALA A 527 -12.62 -11.47 13.42
N SER A 528 -12.85 -12.76 13.21
CA SER A 528 -13.32 -13.19 11.87
C SER A 528 -14.82 -12.99 11.63
N THR A 529 -15.66 -13.38 12.58
CA THR A 529 -17.11 -13.46 12.38
C THR A 529 -17.79 -12.11 12.61
N PHE A 530 -17.36 -11.38 13.63
CA PHE A 530 -17.97 -10.10 14.03
C PHE A 530 -17.71 -8.98 13.01
N TRP A 531 -16.47 -8.86 12.52
CA TRP A 531 -16.15 -7.88 11.47
C TRP A 531 -16.77 -8.26 10.12
N GLY A 532 -16.86 -9.56 9.85
CA GLY A 532 -17.54 -10.10 8.68
C GLY A 532 -19.01 -9.68 8.65
N GLU A 533 -19.80 -10.10 9.63
CA GLU A 533 -21.25 -9.87 9.68
C GLU A 533 -21.65 -8.39 9.73
N PHE A 534 -20.82 -7.51 10.31
CA PHE A 534 -21.15 -6.10 10.43
C PHE A 534 -20.81 -5.28 9.18
N PHE A 535 -19.73 -5.63 8.47
CA PHE A 535 -19.25 -4.89 7.30
C PHE A 535 -19.56 -5.55 5.95
N SER A 536 -19.90 -6.84 5.93
CA SER A 536 -20.53 -7.51 4.78
C SER A 536 -21.93 -6.97 4.59
#